data_AF-A0A7D5IWC7-F1
#
_entry.id   AF-A0A7D5IWC7-F1
#
_cell.length_a   1.000
_cell.length_b   1.000
_cell.length_c   1.000
_cell.angle_alpha   90.00
_cell.angle_beta   90.00
_cell.angle_gamma   90.00
#
_symmetry.space_group_name_H-M   'P 1'
#
loop_
_entity.id
_entity.type
_entity.pdbx_description
1 polymer ?
#
loop_
_entity_poly.entity_id
_entity_poly.type
_entity_poly.pdbx_seq_one_letter_code
_entity_poly.pdbx_strand_id
1 'polypeptide(L)'
;MPRIERIAWGAAALLAVTGVVITVIQLVRATQPASFGWFAYQPISNAVFTPAVTFVSPQMWGGIVTLVVGLIALAFLAGRRSVTRRAIVVLDDSEG
;
A
#
# COMPACT_ATOMS: atom_id res chain seq x y z
N MET A 1 10.11 -6.59 25.05
CA MET A 1 8.94 -6.58 24.13
C MET A 1 8.38 -7.99 24.06
N PRO A 2 7.09 -8.20 24.37
CA PRO A 2 6.46 -9.51 24.26
C PRO A 2 6.48 -10.01 22.81
N ARG A 3 6.63 -11.33 22.62
CA ARG A 3 6.80 -11.99 21.32
C ARG A 3 5.66 -11.65 20.33
N ILE A 4 4.45 -11.49 20.85
CA ILE A 4 3.23 -11.10 20.11
C ILE A 4 3.33 -9.67 19.53
N GLU A 5 3.92 -8.72 20.26
CA GLU A 5 4.02 -7.33 19.78
C GLU A 5 4.99 -7.24 18.61
N ARG A 6 6.09 -8.00 18.63
CA ARG A 6 7.02 -8.09 17.50
C ARG A 6 6.36 -8.68 16.25
N ILE A 7 5.53 -9.70 16.42
CA ILE A 7 4.77 -10.30 15.31
C ILE A 7 3.78 -9.30 14.73
N ALA A 8 3.07 -8.54 15.57
CA ALA A 8 2.13 -7.51 15.12
C ALA A 8 2.83 -6.40 14.31
N TRP A 9 3.98 -5.90 14.77
CA TRP A 9 4.79 -4.94 14.01
C TRP A 9 5.27 -5.52 12.68
N GLY A 10 5.78 -6.76 12.70
CA GLY A 10 6.24 -7.43 11.48
C GLY A 10 5.13 -7.63 10.46
N ALA A 11 3.94 -8.07 10.89
CA ALA A 11 2.79 -8.27 10.02
C ALA A 11 2.27 -6.95 9.43
N ALA A 12 2.20 -5.88 10.24
CA ALA A 12 1.77 -4.57 9.77
C ALA A 12 2.76 -3.97 8.76
N ALA A 13 4.07 -4.09 9.03
CA ALA A 13 5.11 -3.67 8.09
C ALA A 13 5.06 -4.49 6.79
N LEU A 14 4.86 -5.81 6.88
CA LEU A 14 4.74 -6.67 5.71
C LEU A 14 3.55 -6.27 4.83
N LEU A 15 2.36 -6.05 5.43
CA LEU A 15 1.18 -5.59 4.70
C LEU A 15 1.42 -4.26 3.98
N ALA A 16 2.02 -3.29 4.65
CA ALA A 16 2.34 -1.99 4.05
C ALA A 16 3.30 -2.16 2.87
N VAL A 17 4.39 -2.92 3.03
CA VAL A 17 5.38 -3.17 1.98
C VAL A 17 4.73 -3.89 0.78
N THR A 18 3.94 -4.93 1.03
CA THR A 18 3.22 -5.65 -0.03
C THR A 18 2.27 -4.72 -0.79
N GLY A 19 1.52 -3.86 -0.10
CA GLY A 19 0.66 -2.86 -0.72
C GLY A 19 1.43 -1.87 -1.62
N VAL A 20 2.58 -1.38 -1.17
CA VAL A 20 3.47 -0.53 -1.99
C VAL A 20 3.92 -1.27 -3.24
N VAL A 21 4.45 -2.49 -3.09
CA VAL A 21 5.02 -3.28 -4.19
C VAL A 21 3.97 -3.53 -5.27
N ILE A 22 2.76 -3.97 -4.89
CA ILE A 22 1.67 -4.21 -5.85
C ILE A 22 1.32 -2.93 -6.60
N THR A 23 1.17 -1.81 -5.88
CA THR A 23 0.80 -0.52 -6.48
C THR A 23 1.86 -0.03 -7.47
N VAL A 24 3.14 -0.12 -7.10
CA VAL A 24 4.25 0.29 -7.97
C VAL A 24 4.33 -0.59 -9.22
N ILE A 25 4.18 -1.92 -9.09
CA ILE A 25 4.20 -2.84 -10.24
C ILE A 25 3.08 -2.47 -11.22
N GLN A 26 1.87 -2.21 -10.72
CA GLN A 26 0.74 -1.85 -11.57
C GLN A 26 0.93 -0.48 -12.24
N LEU A 27 1.51 0.48 -11.54
CA LEU A 27 1.87 1.77 -12.11
C LEU A 27 2.87 1.63 -13.26
N VAL A 28 3.94 0.85 -13.05
CA VAL A 28 4.96 0.58 -14.08
C VAL A 28 4.33 -0.09 -15.29
N ARG A 29 3.47 -1.11 -15.09
CA ARG A 29 2.75 -1.78 -16.19
C ARG A 29 1.84 -0.83 -16.96
N ALA A 30 1.15 0.09 -16.28
CA ALA A 30 0.30 1.09 -16.94
C ALA A 30 1.10 2.07 -17.81
N THR A 31 2.38 2.29 -17.50
CA THR A 31 3.28 3.18 -18.27
C THR A 31 4.06 2.48 -19.38
N GLN A 32 3.97 1.15 -19.51
CA GLN A 32 4.71 0.43 -20.55
C GLN A 32 4.02 0.59 -21.91
N PRO A 33 4.71 1.15 -22.94
CA PRO A 33 4.17 1.18 -24.29
C PRO A 33 4.00 -0.26 -24.79
N ALA A 34 2.83 -0.58 -25.35
CA ALA A 34 2.56 -1.90 -25.91
C ALA A 34 3.57 -2.19 -27.04
N SER A 35 4.48 -3.13 -26.82
CA SER A 35 5.41 -3.59 -27.85
C SER A 35 4.66 -4.53 -28.79
N PHE A 36 4.21 -4.03 -29.92
CA PHE A 36 3.72 -4.86 -31.01
C PHE A 36 4.92 -5.48 -31.74
N GLY A 37 4.90 -6.80 -31.97
CA GLY A 37 5.95 -7.49 -32.73
C GLY A 37 5.98 -7.03 -34.20
N TRP A 38 7.02 -7.41 -34.94
CA TRP A 38 7.24 -6.98 -36.34
C TRP A 38 6.12 -7.38 -37.33
N PHE A 39 5.14 -8.16 -36.88
CA PHE A 39 3.90 -8.51 -37.57
C PHE A 39 2.73 -7.57 -37.21
N ALA A 40 2.96 -6.25 -37.21
CA ALA A 40 1.89 -5.28 -36.98
C ALA A 40 1.03 -5.13 -38.26
N TYR A 41 0.02 -5.99 -38.43
CA TYR A 41 -1.11 -5.67 -39.29
C TYR A 41 -1.70 -4.34 -38.78
N GLN A 42 -1.66 -3.31 -39.64
CA GLN A 42 -2.39 -2.07 -39.40
C GLN A 42 -3.82 -2.39 -38.96
N PRO A 43 -4.37 -1.70 -37.95
CA PRO A 43 -5.81 -1.71 -37.75
C PRO A 43 -6.46 -1.02 -38.96
N ILE A 44 -6.87 -1.79 -39.98
CA ILE A 44 -8.04 -1.42 -40.79
C ILE A 44 -9.24 -1.66 -39.87
N SER A 45 -9.47 -0.74 -38.96
CA SER A 45 -10.75 -0.54 -38.31
C SER A 45 -10.71 0.85 -37.69
N ASN A 46 -11.80 1.59 -37.82
CA ASN A 46 -12.02 2.94 -37.30
C ASN A 46 -12.02 3.01 -35.76
N ALA A 47 -11.15 2.26 -35.08
CA ALA A 47 -10.98 2.30 -33.65
C ALA A 47 -9.94 3.38 -33.31
N VAL A 48 -10.44 4.55 -32.89
CA VAL A 48 -9.63 5.55 -32.20
C VAL A 48 -8.95 4.85 -31.02
N PHE A 49 -7.62 4.92 -30.93
CA PHE A 49 -6.90 4.58 -29.71
C PHE A 49 -7.36 5.57 -28.64
N THR A 50 -8.42 5.23 -27.92
CA THR A 50 -8.81 5.92 -26.70
C THR A 50 -7.93 5.30 -25.61
N PRO A 51 -6.88 5.99 -25.13
CA PRO A 51 -6.19 5.53 -23.93
C PRO A 51 -7.28 5.39 -22.88
N ALA A 52 -7.51 4.16 -22.42
CA ALA A 52 -8.53 3.92 -21.42
C ALA A 52 -8.17 4.83 -20.24
N VAL A 53 -8.97 5.87 -20.01
CA VAL A 53 -8.85 6.81 -18.88
C VAL A 53 -8.99 6.12 -17.52
N THR A 54 -9.11 4.80 -17.51
CA THR A 54 -8.93 3.94 -16.34
C THR A 54 -7.45 3.80 -16.04
N PHE A 55 -6.83 4.88 -15.55
CA PHE A 55 -5.54 4.82 -14.85
C PHE A 55 -5.57 3.87 -13.64
N VAL A 56 -6.77 3.45 -13.20
CA VAL A 56 -6.98 2.62 -12.03
C VAL A 56 -7.63 1.29 -12.44
N SER A 57 -6.81 0.25 -12.54
CA SER A 57 -7.28 -1.15 -12.72
C SER A 57 -7.81 -1.71 -11.40
N PRO A 58 -8.73 -2.71 -11.39
CA PRO A 58 -9.17 -3.40 -10.17
C PRO A 58 -8.01 -3.92 -9.31
N GLN A 59 -6.91 -4.32 -9.96
CA GLN A 59 -5.69 -4.78 -9.30
C GLN A 59 -4.97 -3.64 -8.58
N MET A 60 -5.02 -2.41 -9.11
CA MET A 60 -4.48 -1.22 -8.44
C MET A 60 -5.28 -0.89 -7.18
N TRP A 61 -6.61 -1.03 -7.22
CA TRP A 61 -7.46 -0.90 -6.03
C TRP A 61 -7.08 -1.92 -4.93
N GLY A 62 -6.80 -3.17 -5.32
CA GLY A 62 -6.31 -4.19 -4.38
C GLY A 62 -5.00 -3.78 -3.68
N GLY A 63 -4.05 -3.21 -4.43
CA GLY A 63 -2.80 -2.67 -3.89
C GLY A 63 -3.02 -1.51 -2.91
N ILE A 64 -3.85 -0.54 -3.29
CA ILE A 64 -4.19 0.64 -2.47
C ILE A 64 -4.87 0.22 -1.16
N VAL A 65 -5.87 -0.67 -1.23
CA VAL A 65 -6.58 -1.15 -0.03
C VAL A 65 -5.60 -1.86 0.92
N THR A 66 -4.73 -2.71 0.38
CA THR A 66 -3.72 -3.43 1.18
C THR A 66 -2.75 -2.45 1.87
N LEU A 67 -2.30 -1.42 1.15
CA LEU A 67 -1.46 -0.35 1.68
C LEU A 67 -2.15 0.37 2.84
N VAL A 68 -3.39 0.81 2.63
CA VAL A 68 -4.17 1.57 3.63
C VAL A 68 -4.37 0.73 4.90
N VAL A 69 -4.71 -0.54 4.77
CA VAL A 69 -4.86 -1.45 5.92
C VAL A 69 -3.54 -1.59 6.69
N GLY A 70 -2.41 -1.75 5.99
CA GLY A 70 -1.09 -1.79 6.62
C GLY A 70 -0.75 -0.51 7.38
N LEU A 71 -1.03 0.66 6.79
CA LEU A 71 -0.79 1.96 7.43
C LEU A 71 -1.69 2.18 8.66
N ILE A 72 -2.96 1.82 8.59
CA ILE A 72 -3.89 1.92 9.73
C ILE A 72 -3.39 1.04 10.88
N ALA A 73 -2.97 -0.20 10.60
CA ALA A 73 -2.42 -1.10 11.60
C ALA A 73 -1.15 -0.51 12.25
N LEU A 74 -0.25 0.07 11.47
CA LEU A 74 0.96 0.75 11.98
C LEU A 74 0.61 1.96 12.84
N ALA A 75 -0.31 2.82 12.38
CA ALA A 75 -0.74 4.01 13.11
C ALA A 75 -1.41 3.64 14.44
N PHE A 76 -2.25 2.62 14.45
CA PHE A 76 -2.89 2.10 15.67
C PHE A 76 -1.84 1.56 16.66
N LEU A 77 -0.88 0.78 16.19
CA LEU A 77 0.16 0.19 17.04
C LEU A 77 1.11 1.27 17.62
N ALA A 78 1.45 2.28 16.80
CA ALA A 78 2.20 3.46 17.22
C ALA A 78 1.44 4.30 18.27
N GLY A 79 0.14 4.51 18.07
CA GLY A 79 -0.75 5.20 19.00
C GLY A 79 -0.84 4.46 20.34
N ARG A 80 -1.09 3.14 20.31
CA ARG A 80 -1.18 2.31 21.52
C ARG A 80 0.08 2.38 22.38
N ARG A 81 1.26 2.33 21.74
CA ARG A 81 2.57 2.44 22.40
C ARG A 81 2.82 3.83 22.99
N SER A 82 2.31 4.88 22.33
CA SER A 82 2.43 6.26 22.80
C SER A 82 1.56 6.52 24.03
N VAL A 83 0.35 5.98 24.07
CA VAL A 83 -0.57 6.08 25.22
C VAL A 83 0.02 5.42 26.48
N THR A 84 0.62 4.24 26.34
CA THR A 84 1.23 3.54 27.49
C THR A 84 2.40 4.29 28.10
N ARG A 85 3.18 5.02 27.28
CA ARG A 85 4.28 5.86 27.80
C ARG A 85 3.77 7.10 28.54
N ARG A 86 2.70 7.73 28.05
CA ARG A 86 2.11 8.92 28.71
C ARG A 86 1.51 8.59 30.08
N ALA A 87 0.87 7.43 30.22
CA ALA A 87 0.30 7.00 31.50
C ALA A 87 1.37 6.82 32.60
N ILE A 88 2.57 6.36 32.24
CA ILE A 88 3.68 6.17 33.19
C ILE A 88 4.23 7.52 33.67
N VAL A 89 4.39 8.50 32.77
CA VAL A 89 4.93 9.83 33.12
C VAL A 89 3.96 10.62 34.02
N VAL A 90 2.65 10.57 33.75
CA VAL A 90 1.65 11.30 34.56
C VAL A 90 1.56 10.77 35.99
N LEU A 91 1.77 9.47 36.21
CA LEU A 91 1.77 8.89 37.55
C LEU A 91 3.02 9.31 38.34
N ASP A 92 4.17 9.41 37.67
CA ASP A 92 5.43 9.90 38.26
C ASP A 92 5.30 11.37 38.71
N ASP A 93 4.63 12.22 37.92
CA ASP A 93 4.34 13.62 38.25
C ASP A 93 3.31 13.80 39.38
N SER A 94 2.56 12.75 39.77
CA SER A 94 1.53 12.82 40.83
C SER A 94 2.01 12.39 42.21
N GLU A 95 3.20 11.79 42.30
CA GLU A 95 3.80 11.27 43.54
C GLU A 95 4.92 12.18 44.09
N GLY A 96 5.15 13.36 43.47
CA GLY A 96 6.13 14.38 43.92
C GLY A 96 5.46 15.66 44.42
#